data_AF-A0A7W7SS85-F1
#
_entry.id   AF-A0A7W7SS85-F1
#
_cell.length_a   1.000
_cell.length_b   1.000
_cell.length_c   1.000
_cell.angle_alpha   90.00
_cell.angle_beta   90.00
_cell.angle_gamma   90.00
#
_symmetry.space_group_name_H-M   'P 1'
#
loop_
_entity.id
_entity.type
_entity.pdbx_description
1 polymer ?
#
loop_
_entity_poly.entity_id
_entity_poly.type
_entity_poly.pdbx_seq_one_letter_code
_entity_poly.pdbx_strand_id
1 'polypeptide(L)'
;MELDFERCYRAVDSRDQRFDGWFYTGVTSTGIYCRPSCPAMTPKRKNVRFFPSAAAAQRSGLRACRRCRPDAAPGSPHWDVRADVVGRAMRLIGDGVVDREGVPGLASRLGYTERHLHRMLTVQVGAGPLALARAQRAQTARILVETTDLSLAEIAFAAGFGSVRQFNDTIREVYAAAPSQLRESARRSVTPIDGTTSAGTINLRLAYRPPLHTDALLDFLALRTIAGVEEAGDGSYRRGLRLPHGTAEVTLTPLPEYVAATLRLVDVRDLAPAVARCRRLLDLDADPEAVDATLAADPAFAEAVAKDPGVRVPRSVDGFEMAVRAIVGQQVSVAGARTVLARLVAALPRSVDQEIYVADDPDRRRKSLDQPGGLGGRGGQLRAFPTPEEVLSLPDEVFGMPAARRETIRTVARAVTDGTLDLNPGVDRAEMTRQLTALPGIGPWTAGYVAMRGLGDPDVFLSTDLAVRRGAAALGLPDDPTVLAEYASNWRPWRSYAVIRLWTASARSERSEPRSREQTSTASARSERSEPRSREQTSTASARSERSEPRSREQTSTASARSERSEPRSREQTSTASARSERSEPRSREQTSTASA
;
A
#
# COMPACT_ATOMS: atom_id res chain seq x y z
N MET A 1 -13.38 4.43 18.47
CA MET A 1 -12.16 4.49 19.29
C MET A 1 -12.41 5.54 20.34
N GLU A 2 -12.44 5.16 21.61
CA GLU A 2 -12.49 6.15 22.68
C GLU A 2 -11.10 6.77 22.77
N LEU A 3 -10.99 8.05 22.41
CA LEU A 3 -9.72 8.79 22.43
C LEU A 3 -9.43 9.17 23.88
N ASP A 4 -8.85 8.23 24.64
CA ASP A 4 -8.41 8.49 26.00
C ASP A 4 -7.36 9.62 26.01
N PHE A 5 -7.65 10.65 26.79
CA PHE A 5 -6.85 11.88 26.78
C PHE A 5 -5.41 11.61 27.23
N GLU A 6 -5.20 10.84 28.28
CA GLU A 6 -3.87 10.60 28.83
C GLU A 6 -3.02 9.74 27.89
N ARG A 7 -3.60 8.71 27.28
CA ARG A 7 -2.93 7.89 26.27
C ARG A 7 -2.53 8.72 25.05
N CYS A 8 -3.46 9.52 24.51
CA CYS A 8 -3.18 10.38 23.37
C CYS A 8 -2.13 11.45 23.72
N TYR A 9 -2.20 12.07 24.91
CA TYR A 9 -1.25 13.09 25.31
C TYR A 9 0.17 12.53 25.49
N ARG A 10 0.31 11.33 26.06
CA ARG A 10 1.62 10.64 26.16
C ARG A 10 2.23 10.37 24.79
N ALA A 11 1.44 9.92 23.82
CA ALA A 11 1.92 9.69 22.46
C ALA A 11 2.39 10.98 21.76
N VAL A 12 1.73 12.11 22.03
CA VAL A 12 2.19 13.43 21.53
C VAL A 12 3.46 13.88 22.23
N ASP A 13 3.54 13.71 23.55
CA ASP A 13 4.70 14.13 24.35
C ASP A 13 5.97 13.35 23.97
N SER A 14 5.84 12.06 23.68
CA SER A 14 6.92 11.22 23.15
C SER A 14 7.20 11.42 21.66
N ARG A 15 6.41 12.24 20.96
CA ARG A 15 6.49 12.50 19.51
C ARG A 15 6.51 11.23 18.67
N ASP A 16 5.71 10.26 19.06
CA ASP A 16 5.78 8.92 18.51
C ASP A 16 5.08 8.84 17.13
N GLN A 17 5.87 8.60 16.08
CA GLN A 17 5.41 8.53 14.69
C GLN A 17 4.41 7.40 14.44
N ARG A 18 4.41 6.36 15.30
CA ARG A 18 3.50 5.21 15.17
C ARG A 18 2.05 5.61 15.32
N PHE A 19 1.78 6.68 16.08
CA PHE A 19 0.45 7.23 16.28
C PHE A 19 0.02 8.24 15.21
N ASP A 20 0.88 8.61 14.27
CA ASP A 20 0.48 9.53 13.18
C ASP A 20 -0.73 9.00 12.44
N GLY A 21 -1.75 9.81 12.19
CA GLY A 21 -2.98 9.36 11.51
C GLY A 21 -3.94 8.50 12.36
N TRP A 22 -3.55 7.99 13.54
CA TRP A 22 -4.48 7.34 14.49
C TRP A 22 -5.44 8.36 15.09
N PHE A 23 -4.91 9.53 15.42
CA PHE A 23 -5.65 10.68 15.89
C PHE A 23 -4.89 11.96 15.52
N TYR A 24 -5.56 13.09 15.70
CA TYR A 24 -5.02 14.41 15.45
C TYR A 24 -5.14 15.28 16.70
N THR A 25 -4.06 15.99 17.01
CA THR A 25 -3.96 16.86 18.18
C THR A 25 -4.40 18.26 17.81
N GLY A 26 -5.58 18.67 18.24
CA GLY A 26 -6.08 20.04 18.11
C GLY A 26 -5.57 20.91 19.26
N VAL A 27 -4.91 22.01 18.91
CA VAL A 27 -4.38 23.01 19.84
C VAL A 27 -5.30 24.22 19.82
N THR A 28 -6.16 24.33 20.84
CA THR A 28 -7.22 25.34 20.92
C THR A 28 -6.68 26.76 21.04
N SER A 29 -5.52 26.94 21.68
CA SER A 29 -4.90 28.25 21.85
C SER A 29 -4.37 28.86 20.55
N THR A 30 -4.02 28.04 19.56
CA THR A 30 -3.47 28.49 18.27
C THR A 30 -4.40 28.21 17.09
N GLY A 31 -5.50 27.49 17.31
CA GLY A 31 -6.45 27.10 16.27
C GLY A 31 -5.88 26.13 15.24
N ILE A 32 -4.91 25.29 15.60
CA ILE A 32 -4.26 24.35 14.66
C ILE A 32 -4.52 22.90 15.06
N TYR A 33 -4.48 21.98 14.10
CA TYR A 33 -4.34 20.55 14.39
C TYR A 33 -3.02 19.99 13.85
N CYS A 34 -2.46 19.03 14.58
CA CYS A 34 -1.15 18.42 14.35
C CYS A 34 -1.26 16.89 14.32
N ARG A 35 -0.24 16.24 13.75
CA ARG A 35 0.01 14.81 13.95
C ARG A 35 0.74 14.59 15.30
N PRO A 36 0.59 13.43 15.96
CA PRO A 36 1.28 13.11 17.21
C PRO A 36 2.79 13.35 17.20
N SER A 37 3.49 13.00 16.12
CA SER A 37 4.94 13.21 16.02
C SER A 37 5.37 14.62 15.59
N CYS A 38 4.50 15.62 15.74
CA CYS A 38 4.83 17.00 15.36
C CYS A 38 6.09 17.48 16.11
N PRO A 39 7.11 18.01 15.41
CA PRO A 39 8.33 18.52 16.05
C PRO A 39 8.14 19.88 16.74
N ALA A 40 6.91 20.41 16.76
CA ALA A 40 6.60 21.61 17.52
C ALA A 40 6.69 21.34 19.04
N MET A 41 6.74 22.41 19.84
CA MET A 41 6.66 22.27 21.28
C MET A 41 5.32 21.65 21.68
N THR A 42 5.35 20.67 22.57
CA THR A 42 4.16 19.99 23.06
C THR A 42 3.23 21.01 23.75
N PRO A 43 1.99 21.16 23.27
CA PRO A 43 1.04 22.11 23.86
C PRO A 43 0.64 21.69 25.28
N LYS A 44 0.34 22.68 26.14
CA LYS A 44 -0.15 22.43 27.50
C LYS A 44 -1.47 21.66 27.47
N ARG A 45 -1.63 20.66 28.35
CA ARG A 45 -2.83 19.79 28.47
C ARG A 45 -4.16 20.54 28.30
N LYS A 46 -4.35 21.66 29.01
CA LYS A 46 -5.59 22.47 28.96
C LYS A 46 -5.93 23.06 27.58
N ASN A 47 -4.96 23.14 26.67
CA ASN A 47 -5.13 23.69 25.33
C ASN A 47 -5.27 22.58 24.26
N VAL A 48 -5.42 21.32 24.66
CA VAL A 48 -5.41 20.16 23.75
C VAL A 48 -6.77 19.49 23.70
N ARG A 49 -7.20 19.13 22.48
CA ARG A 49 -8.31 18.21 22.21
C ARG A 49 -7.87 17.23 21.14
N PHE A 50 -8.36 15.99 21.20
CA PHE A 50 -8.02 14.95 20.22
C PHE A 50 -9.17 14.69 19.26
N PHE A 51 -8.83 14.42 18.00
CA PHE A 51 -9.79 14.18 16.93
C PHE A 51 -9.46 12.88 16.19
N PRO A 52 -10.46 12.06 15.83
CA PRO A 52 -10.24 10.78 15.16
C PRO A 52 -9.87 10.93 13.66
N SER A 53 -10.05 12.11 13.07
CA SER A 53 -9.71 12.38 11.68
C SER A 53 -9.36 13.86 11.47
N ALA A 54 -8.61 14.15 10.40
CA ALA A 54 -8.35 15.53 9.97
C ALA A 54 -9.65 16.28 9.67
N ALA A 55 -10.63 15.61 9.05
CA ALA A 55 -11.95 16.19 8.79
C ALA A 55 -12.68 16.58 10.09
N ALA A 56 -12.59 15.76 11.15
CA ALA A 56 -13.18 16.09 12.45
C ALA A 56 -12.53 17.33 13.08
N ALA A 57 -11.21 17.46 12.99
CA ALA A 57 -10.47 18.63 13.47
C ALA A 57 -10.82 19.90 12.67
N GLN A 58 -10.87 19.80 11.33
CA GLN A 58 -11.24 20.91 10.44
C GLN A 58 -12.64 21.43 10.73
N ARG A 59 -13.63 20.54 10.92
CA ARG A 59 -15.00 20.94 11.31
C ARG A 59 -15.08 21.61 12.67
N SER A 60 -14.07 21.42 13.52
CA SER A 60 -13.96 22.10 14.81
C SER A 60 -13.26 23.46 14.70
N GLY A 61 -13.07 23.97 13.47
CA GLY A 61 -12.47 25.28 13.20
C GLY A 61 -10.94 25.29 13.27
N LEU A 62 -10.29 24.13 13.25
CA LEU A 62 -8.83 24.02 13.34
C LEU A 62 -8.20 23.92 11.95
N ARG A 63 -7.17 24.73 11.69
CA ARG A 63 -6.36 24.65 10.46
C ARG A 63 -5.24 23.63 10.55
N ALA A 64 -4.76 23.13 9.43
CA ALA A 64 -3.63 22.21 9.39
C ALA A 64 -2.33 22.89 9.88
N CYS A 65 -1.53 22.16 10.67
CA CYS A 65 -0.22 22.64 11.08
C CYS A 65 0.74 22.71 9.88
N ARG A 66 1.33 23.90 9.68
CA ARG A 66 2.27 24.16 8.58
C ARG A 66 3.60 23.40 8.72
N ARG A 67 3.96 23.03 9.96
CA ARG A 67 5.24 22.36 10.28
C ARG A 67 5.19 20.86 10.03
N CYS A 68 4.22 20.15 10.60
CA CYS A 68 4.13 18.69 10.46
C CYS A 68 3.26 18.21 9.30
N ARG A 69 2.53 19.10 8.63
CA ARG A 69 1.64 18.80 7.48
C ARG A 69 0.80 17.53 7.74
N PRO A 70 -0.12 17.58 8.72
CA PRO A 70 -0.88 16.41 9.17
C PRO A 70 -1.76 15.79 8.07
N ASP A 71 -2.07 16.56 7.04
CA ASP A 71 -2.73 16.15 5.80
C ASP A 71 -1.90 15.15 4.97
N ALA A 72 -0.57 15.18 5.07
CA ALA A 72 0.31 14.25 4.36
C ALA A 72 0.66 12.97 5.16
N ALA A 73 0.11 12.82 6.37
CA ALA A 73 0.34 11.63 7.19
C ALA A 73 -0.38 10.40 6.58
N PRO A 74 0.15 9.17 6.81
CA PRO A 74 -0.57 7.95 6.45
C PRO A 74 -1.94 7.91 7.14
N GLY A 75 -2.91 7.25 6.51
CA GLY A 75 -4.24 7.05 7.10
C GLY A 75 -4.15 6.20 8.37
N SER A 76 -5.19 6.20 9.21
CA SER A 76 -5.20 5.37 10.41
C SER A 76 -5.17 3.86 10.04
N PRO A 77 -4.30 3.04 10.66
CA PRO A 77 -4.22 1.61 10.34
C PRO A 77 -5.50 0.85 10.61
N HIS A 78 -6.29 1.30 11.60
CA HIS A 78 -7.57 0.68 11.88
C HIS A 78 -8.50 0.67 10.66
N TRP A 79 -8.42 1.67 9.79
CA TRP A 79 -9.28 1.74 8.60
C TRP A 79 -8.77 0.88 7.47
N ASP A 80 -7.47 0.63 7.42
CA ASP A 80 -6.88 -0.29 6.46
C ASP A 80 -7.29 -1.75 6.78
N VAL A 81 -7.31 -2.10 8.06
CA VAL A 81 -7.68 -3.45 8.54
C VAL A 81 -9.19 -3.69 8.56
N ARG A 82 -9.98 -2.70 9.01
CA ARG A 82 -11.43 -2.83 9.24
C ARG A 82 -12.16 -3.21 7.96
N ALA A 83 -12.86 -4.34 7.99
CA ALA A 83 -13.77 -4.78 6.92
C ALA A 83 -15.20 -4.21 7.06
N ASP A 84 -15.48 -3.46 8.14
CA ASP A 84 -16.80 -2.87 8.39
C ASP A 84 -17.19 -1.78 7.37
N VAL A 85 -18.45 -1.34 7.45
CA VAL A 85 -19.02 -0.34 6.55
C VAL A 85 -18.24 0.97 6.58
N VAL A 86 -17.67 1.35 7.73
CA VAL A 86 -16.89 2.58 7.87
C VAL A 86 -15.54 2.47 7.17
N GLY A 87 -14.81 1.36 7.35
CA GLY A 87 -13.56 1.10 6.64
C GLY A 87 -13.77 1.05 5.13
N ARG A 88 -14.84 0.37 4.68
CA ARG A 88 -15.27 0.35 3.27
C ARG A 88 -15.58 1.75 2.74
N ALA A 89 -16.34 2.56 3.48
CA ALA A 89 -16.65 3.92 3.10
C ALA A 89 -15.40 4.80 2.95
N MET A 90 -14.46 4.70 3.90
CA MET A 90 -13.18 5.45 3.82
C MET A 90 -12.37 5.07 2.58
N ARG A 91 -12.33 3.79 2.21
CA ARG A 91 -11.67 3.33 0.97
C ARG A 91 -12.34 3.88 -0.28
N LEU A 92 -13.68 3.88 -0.35
CA LEU A 92 -14.44 4.42 -1.48
C LEU A 92 -14.34 5.95 -1.58
N ILE A 93 -14.34 6.67 -0.46
CA ILE A 93 -14.09 8.11 -0.41
C ILE A 93 -12.68 8.40 -0.95
N GLY A 94 -11.67 7.68 -0.46
CA GLY A 94 -10.29 7.78 -0.94
C GLY A 94 -10.15 7.51 -2.44
N ASP A 95 -10.93 6.56 -2.97
CA ASP A 95 -10.99 6.25 -4.40
C ASP A 95 -11.85 7.26 -5.21
N GLY A 96 -12.39 8.31 -4.58
CA GLY A 96 -13.08 9.43 -5.22
C GLY A 96 -14.57 9.23 -5.50
N VAL A 97 -15.22 8.22 -4.90
CA VAL A 97 -16.65 7.91 -5.16
C VAL A 97 -17.57 9.09 -4.84
N VAL A 98 -17.34 9.79 -3.72
CA VAL A 98 -18.18 10.95 -3.34
C VAL A 98 -18.05 12.10 -4.33
N ASP A 99 -16.91 12.24 -4.98
CA ASP A 99 -16.68 13.31 -5.97
C ASP A 99 -17.37 12.98 -7.31
N ARG A 100 -17.47 11.70 -7.66
CA ARG A 100 -18.10 11.24 -8.90
C ARG A 100 -19.62 11.03 -8.78
N GLU A 101 -20.06 10.39 -7.70
CA GLU A 101 -21.43 9.87 -7.55
C GLU A 101 -22.17 10.51 -6.36
N GLY A 102 -21.51 11.42 -5.64
CA GLY A 102 -22.05 12.03 -4.44
C GLY A 102 -22.18 11.06 -3.26
N VAL A 103 -22.79 11.56 -2.18
CA VAL A 103 -23.18 10.73 -1.03
C VAL A 103 -24.22 9.66 -1.38
N PRO A 104 -25.21 9.91 -2.27
CA PRO A 104 -26.16 8.89 -2.69
C PRO A 104 -25.48 7.66 -3.32
N GLY A 105 -24.50 7.87 -4.21
CA GLY A 105 -23.74 6.77 -4.82
C GLY A 105 -22.92 5.97 -3.81
N LEU A 106 -22.22 6.66 -2.90
CA LEU A 106 -21.51 6.01 -1.81
C LEU A 106 -22.45 5.15 -0.94
N ALA A 107 -23.61 5.68 -0.59
CA ALA A 107 -24.59 4.99 0.24
C ALA A 107 -25.18 3.75 -0.47
N SER A 108 -25.50 3.89 -1.77
CA SER A 108 -26.01 2.81 -2.61
C SER A 108 -25.00 1.65 -2.73
N ARG A 109 -23.73 1.94 -3.01
CA ARG A 109 -22.64 0.93 -3.07
C ARG A 109 -22.41 0.22 -1.74
N LEU A 110 -22.72 0.87 -0.62
CA LEU A 110 -22.57 0.28 0.70
C LEU A 110 -23.82 -0.49 1.16
N GLY A 111 -24.97 -0.32 0.50
CA GLY A 111 -26.25 -0.93 0.88
C GLY A 111 -26.94 -0.23 2.06
N TYR A 112 -26.74 1.08 2.23
CA TYR A 112 -27.31 1.86 3.34
C TYR A 112 -27.97 3.15 2.87
N THR A 113 -28.85 3.72 3.70
CA THR A 113 -29.35 5.07 3.48
C THR A 113 -28.28 6.12 3.82
N GLU A 114 -28.33 7.27 3.15
CA GLU A 114 -27.38 8.38 3.39
C GLU A 114 -27.35 8.81 4.87
N ARG A 115 -28.52 8.92 5.50
CA ARG A 115 -28.66 9.29 6.91
C ARG A 115 -27.98 8.28 7.84
N HIS A 116 -28.17 6.98 7.58
CA HIS A 116 -27.56 5.95 8.40
C HIS A 116 -26.04 5.94 8.23
N LEU A 117 -25.55 6.02 7.00
CA LEU A 117 -24.12 6.13 6.69
C LEU A 117 -23.49 7.37 7.35
N HIS A 118 -24.14 8.53 7.24
CA HIS A 118 -23.68 9.77 7.86
C HIS A 118 -23.52 9.63 9.37
N ARG A 119 -24.51 9.00 10.04
CA ARG A 119 -24.47 8.75 11.48
C ARG A 119 -23.32 7.83 11.85
N MET A 120 -23.14 6.71 11.15
CA MET A 120 -22.04 5.76 11.41
C MET A 120 -20.67 6.44 11.28
N LEU A 121 -20.45 7.18 10.19
CA LEU A 121 -19.19 7.90 9.98
C LEU A 121 -18.98 9.00 11.03
N THR A 122 -20.02 9.78 11.35
CA THR A 122 -19.87 10.83 12.37
C THR A 122 -19.52 10.27 13.73
N VAL A 123 -20.10 9.13 14.12
CA VAL A 123 -19.78 8.46 15.39
C VAL A 123 -18.37 7.86 15.38
N GLN A 124 -17.95 7.22 14.29
CA GLN A 124 -16.70 6.45 14.26
C GLN A 124 -15.46 7.26 13.83
N VAL A 125 -15.62 8.19 12.88
CA VAL A 125 -14.53 9.01 12.32
C VAL A 125 -14.67 10.49 12.63
N GLY A 126 -15.69 10.88 13.42
CA GLY A 126 -15.91 12.27 13.83
C GLY A 126 -16.28 13.19 12.67
N ALA A 127 -16.60 12.65 11.49
CA ALA A 127 -16.90 13.37 10.26
C ALA A 127 -17.90 12.62 9.35
N GLY A 128 -18.80 13.35 8.70
CA GLY A 128 -19.70 12.78 7.68
C GLY A 128 -19.03 12.68 6.31
N PRO A 129 -19.64 11.97 5.32
CA PRO A 129 -19.05 11.72 4.01
C PRO A 129 -18.54 12.97 3.29
N LEU A 130 -19.37 14.02 3.23
CA LEU A 130 -19.00 15.28 2.55
C LEU A 130 -17.81 15.98 3.20
N ALA A 131 -17.69 15.92 4.53
CA ALA A 131 -16.58 16.54 5.24
C ALA A 131 -15.27 15.77 5.01
N LEU A 132 -15.35 14.44 4.94
CA LEU A 132 -14.21 13.58 4.61
C LEU A 132 -13.74 13.83 3.17
N ALA A 133 -14.68 13.86 2.22
CA ALA A 133 -14.37 14.21 0.84
C ALA A 133 -13.78 15.62 0.74
N ARG A 134 -14.35 16.63 1.41
CA ARG A 134 -13.82 18.00 1.43
C ARG A 134 -12.38 18.07 1.95
N ALA A 135 -12.05 17.31 2.99
CA ALA A 135 -10.69 17.23 3.53
C ALA A 135 -9.71 16.65 2.49
N GLN A 136 -10.12 15.59 1.78
CA GLN A 136 -9.34 15.00 0.69
C GLN A 136 -9.17 15.96 -0.49
N ARG A 137 -10.24 16.65 -0.92
CA ARG A 137 -10.16 17.67 -1.97
C ARG A 137 -9.17 18.78 -1.62
N ALA A 138 -9.20 19.25 -0.37
CA ALA A 138 -8.26 20.26 0.11
C ALA A 138 -6.80 19.79 0.05
N GLN A 139 -6.54 18.50 0.32
CA GLN A 139 -5.22 17.90 0.19
C GLN A 139 -4.78 17.79 -1.28
N THR A 140 -5.64 17.24 -2.14
CA THR A 140 -5.38 17.12 -3.59
C THR A 140 -5.11 18.49 -4.21
N ALA A 141 -5.94 19.48 -3.90
CA ALA A 141 -5.76 20.85 -4.33
C ALA A 141 -4.42 21.42 -3.90
N ARG A 142 -4.04 21.25 -2.63
CA ARG A 142 -2.76 21.75 -2.13
C ARG A 142 -1.58 21.13 -2.89
N ILE A 143 -1.61 19.82 -3.10
CA ILE A 143 -0.61 19.12 -3.89
C ILE A 143 -0.49 19.77 -5.26
N LEU A 144 -1.61 19.89 -6.00
CA LEU A 144 -1.61 20.48 -7.33
C LEU A 144 -1.12 21.94 -7.35
N VAL A 145 -1.48 22.73 -6.35
CA VAL A 145 -1.01 24.12 -6.20
C VAL A 145 0.50 24.19 -6.00
N GLU A 146 1.06 23.28 -5.20
CA GLU A 146 2.48 23.24 -4.83
C GLU A 146 3.36 22.56 -5.90
N THR A 147 2.83 21.61 -6.67
CA THR A 147 3.63 20.75 -7.58
C THR A 147 3.35 20.96 -9.06
N THR A 148 2.39 21.80 -9.45
CA THR A 148 2.03 22.01 -10.87
C THR A 148 1.86 23.50 -11.20
N ASP A 149 2.04 23.83 -12.48
CA ASP A 149 1.82 25.17 -13.03
C ASP A 149 0.41 25.40 -13.59
N LEU A 150 -0.52 24.44 -13.40
CA LEU A 150 -1.92 24.58 -13.80
C LEU A 150 -2.54 25.86 -13.23
N SER A 151 -3.52 26.42 -13.93
CA SER A 151 -4.27 27.56 -13.39
C SER A 151 -5.01 27.16 -12.11
N LEU A 152 -5.24 28.11 -11.20
CA LEU A 152 -5.99 27.82 -9.97
C LEU A 152 -7.43 27.38 -10.27
N ALA A 153 -8.00 27.79 -11.41
CA ALA A 153 -9.31 27.35 -11.86
C ALA A 153 -9.29 25.86 -12.26
N GLU A 154 -8.32 25.44 -13.08
CA GLU A 154 -8.14 24.02 -13.43
C GLU A 154 -7.91 23.16 -12.19
N ILE A 155 -7.09 23.63 -11.24
CA ILE A 155 -6.82 22.91 -9.99
C ILE A 155 -8.09 22.75 -9.16
N ALA A 156 -8.94 23.79 -9.09
CA ALA A 156 -10.19 23.72 -8.34
C ALA A 156 -11.08 22.57 -8.86
N PHE A 157 -11.29 22.50 -10.17
CA PHE A 157 -12.11 21.45 -10.78
C PHE A 157 -11.41 20.08 -10.75
N ALA A 158 -10.10 20.03 -10.97
CA ALA A 158 -9.31 18.80 -10.87
C ALA A 158 -9.36 18.20 -9.46
N ALA A 159 -9.34 19.04 -8.42
CA ALA A 159 -9.47 18.60 -7.04
C ALA A 159 -10.93 18.30 -6.62
N GLY A 160 -11.90 18.32 -7.54
CA GLY A 160 -13.30 17.97 -7.27
C GLY A 160 -14.15 19.07 -6.64
N PHE A 161 -13.73 20.34 -6.68
CA PHE A 161 -14.57 21.46 -6.23
C PHE A 161 -15.60 21.83 -7.29
N GLY A 162 -16.83 22.13 -6.86
CA GLY A 162 -17.91 22.56 -7.77
C GLY A 162 -17.76 24.01 -8.25
N SER A 163 -16.91 24.79 -7.61
CA SER A 163 -16.58 26.16 -8.04
C SER A 163 -15.23 26.63 -7.50
N VAL A 164 -14.61 27.57 -8.20
CA VAL A 164 -13.38 28.25 -7.77
C VAL A 164 -13.58 28.99 -6.44
N ARG A 165 -14.79 29.51 -6.17
CA ARG A 165 -15.13 30.15 -4.90
C ARG A 165 -15.04 29.15 -3.74
N GLN A 166 -15.70 27.99 -3.87
CA GLN A 166 -15.67 26.94 -2.86
C GLN A 166 -14.25 26.42 -2.60
N PHE A 167 -13.46 26.28 -3.67
CA PHE A 167 -12.04 25.96 -3.60
C PHE A 167 -11.26 26.99 -2.78
N ASN A 168 -11.36 28.27 -3.13
CA ASN A 168 -10.66 29.35 -2.44
C ASN A 168 -11.05 29.41 -0.95
N ASP A 169 -12.35 29.30 -0.64
CA ASP A 169 -12.86 29.34 0.72
C ASP A 169 -12.36 28.14 1.54
N THR A 170 -12.36 26.94 0.95
CA THR A 170 -11.85 25.73 1.61
C THR A 170 -10.34 25.78 1.86
N ILE A 171 -9.55 26.25 0.88
CA ILE A 171 -8.10 26.37 1.04
C ILE A 171 -7.74 27.40 2.12
N ARG A 172 -8.45 28.54 2.15
CA ARG A 172 -8.27 29.53 3.22
C ARG A 172 -8.66 28.98 4.58
N GLU A 173 -9.77 28.26 4.69
CA GLU A 173 -10.23 27.65 5.94
C GLU A 173 -9.22 26.60 6.46
N VAL A 174 -8.77 25.68 5.60
CA VAL A 174 -7.93 24.54 6.02
C VAL A 174 -6.46 24.94 6.23
N TYR A 175 -5.91 25.86 5.44
CA TYR A 175 -4.48 26.19 5.46
C TYR A 175 -4.14 27.61 5.94
N ALA A 176 -5.16 28.45 6.16
CA ALA A 176 -5.02 29.87 6.48
C ALA A 176 -4.08 30.61 5.51
N ALA A 177 -4.17 30.28 4.22
CA ALA A 177 -3.42 30.89 3.15
C ALA A 177 -4.29 30.89 1.88
N ALA A 178 -4.12 31.89 1.02
CA ALA A 178 -4.70 31.85 -0.31
C ALA A 178 -3.95 30.82 -1.18
N PRO A 179 -4.60 30.20 -2.19
CA PRO A 179 -3.93 29.27 -3.09
C PRO A 179 -2.68 29.86 -3.77
N SER A 180 -2.71 31.13 -4.17
CA SER A 180 -1.54 31.83 -4.75
C SER A 180 -0.35 31.89 -3.77
N GLN A 181 -0.63 32.17 -2.49
CA GLN A 181 0.41 32.22 -1.45
C GLN A 181 1.02 30.85 -1.19
N LEU A 182 0.24 29.77 -1.28
CA LEU A 182 0.75 28.40 -1.19
C LEU A 182 1.72 28.12 -2.34
N ARG A 183 1.35 28.49 -3.57
CA ARG A 183 2.22 28.35 -4.75
C ARG A 183 3.52 29.13 -4.62
N GLU A 184 3.45 30.40 -4.21
CA GLU A 184 4.64 31.23 -4.00
C GLU A 184 5.56 30.68 -2.90
N SER A 185 4.98 30.11 -1.84
CA SER A 185 5.75 29.49 -0.76
C SER A 185 6.46 28.21 -1.23
N ALA A 186 5.79 27.41 -2.05
CA ALA A 186 6.39 26.21 -2.65
C ALA A 186 7.55 26.56 -3.58
N ARG A 187 7.37 27.53 -4.49
CA ARG A 187 8.43 28.00 -5.40
C ARG A 187 9.67 28.52 -4.69
N ARG A 188 9.52 29.08 -3.48
CA ARG A 188 10.64 29.53 -2.63
C ARG A 188 11.34 28.40 -1.86
N SER A 189 10.66 27.27 -1.65
CA SER A 189 11.15 26.17 -0.82
C SER A 189 11.79 25.02 -1.61
N VAL A 190 11.61 24.99 -2.93
CA VAL A 190 12.13 23.92 -3.80
C VAL A 190 13.50 24.33 -4.34
N THR A 191 14.55 23.63 -3.93
CA THR A 191 15.76 23.49 -4.76
C THR A 191 15.36 22.67 -5.99
N PRO A 192 15.60 23.13 -7.23
CA PRO A 192 15.22 22.38 -8.42
C PRO A 192 15.78 20.96 -8.31
N ILE A 193 14.90 19.97 -8.30
CA ILE A 193 15.32 18.60 -8.58
C ILE A 193 15.58 18.60 -10.09
N ASP A 194 16.82 18.33 -10.49
CA ASP A 194 17.19 18.20 -11.90
C ASP A 194 16.27 17.16 -12.57
N GLY A 195 15.36 17.65 -13.39
CA GLY A 195 14.32 16.86 -14.01
C GLY A 195 13.23 17.77 -14.56
N THR A 196 13.16 17.85 -15.89
CA THR A 196 12.11 18.55 -16.64
C THR A 196 10.73 18.13 -16.15
N THR A 197 10.04 19.02 -15.44
CA THR A 197 8.59 18.90 -15.19
C THR A 197 7.88 19.06 -16.53
N SER A 198 7.68 17.97 -17.26
CA SER A 198 6.79 17.97 -18.42
C SER A 198 5.37 18.27 -17.95
N ALA A 199 4.58 18.95 -18.78
CA ALA A 199 3.14 19.08 -18.55
C ALA A 199 2.54 17.68 -18.27
N GLY A 200 1.73 17.57 -17.22
CA GLY A 200 1.05 16.31 -16.83
C GLY A 200 1.83 15.37 -15.88
N THR A 201 3.07 15.69 -15.49
CA THR A 201 3.84 14.89 -14.51
C THR A 201 3.75 15.50 -13.11
N ILE A 202 3.35 14.69 -12.12
CA ILE A 202 3.20 15.08 -10.72
C ILE A 202 4.13 14.23 -9.84
N ASN A 203 5.00 14.89 -9.08
CA ASN A 203 5.92 14.24 -8.14
C ASN A 203 5.42 14.36 -6.71
N LEU A 204 5.30 13.23 -6.01
CA LEU A 204 4.74 13.12 -4.66
C LEU A 204 5.67 12.34 -3.74
N ARG A 205 5.49 12.59 -2.44
CA ARG A 205 6.06 11.77 -1.37
C ARG A 205 4.93 11.03 -0.68
N LEU A 206 4.88 9.71 -0.84
CA LEU A 206 3.91 8.86 -0.17
C LEU A 206 4.51 8.39 1.16
N ALA A 207 4.10 9.04 2.26
CA ALA A 207 4.52 8.63 3.60
C ALA A 207 4.01 7.22 3.94
N TYR A 208 4.82 6.45 4.65
CA TYR A 208 4.47 5.14 5.20
C TYR A 208 4.82 5.07 6.69
N ARG A 209 4.31 4.05 7.39
CA ARG A 209 4.71 3.76 8.77
C ARG A 209 5.96 2.89 8.77
N PRO A 210 7.11 3.35 9.27
CA PRO A 210 8.28 2.48 9.36
C PRO A 210 8.05 1.36 10.38
N PRO A 211 8.74 0.22 10.26
CA PRO A 211 9.64 -0.15 9.16
C PRO A 211 8.90 -0.57 7.86
N LEU A 212 9.60 -0.46 6.73
CA LEU A 212 9.17 -0.98 5.42
C LEU A 212 10.30 -1.81 4.83
N HIS A 213 10.07 -3.10 4.62
CA HIS A 213 11.03 -3.97 3.96
C HIS A 213 10.97 -3.78 2.44
N THR A 214 11.72 -2.80 1.93
CA THR A 214 11.65 -2.37 0.51
C THR A 214 12.03 -3.47 -0.46
N ASP A 215 13.10 -4.22 -0.19
CA ASP A 215 13.64 -5.20 -1.14
C ASP A 215 12.66 -6.35 -1.33
N ALA A 216 12.16 -6.94 -0.23
CA ALA A 216 11.11 -7.97 -0.29
C ALA A 216 9.86 -7.50 -1.05
N LEU A 217 9.44 -6.24 -0.88
CA LEU A 217 8.30 -5.66 -1.58
C LEU A 217 8.57 -5.53 -3.10
N LEU A 218 9.71 -4.96 -3.48
CA LEU A 218 10.08 -4.75 -4.88
C LEU A 218 10.37 -6.07 -5.59
N ASP A 219 11.10 -6.99 -4.96
CA ASP A 219 11.39 -8.33 -5.49
C ASP A 219 10.10 -9.10 -5.77
N PHE A 220 9.14 -9.02 -4.84
CA PHE A 220 7.85 -9.66 -5.01
C PHE A 220 7.13 -9.15 -6.27
N LEU A 221 7.10 -7.83 -6.45
CA LEU A 221 6.45 -7.18 -7.60
C LEU A 221 7.20 -7.46 -8.90
N ALA A 222 8.53 -7.32 -8.89
CA ALA A 222 9.42 -7.56 -10.02
C ALA A 222 9.23 -8.97 -10.61
N LEU A 223 9.16 -9.98 -9.73
CA LEU A 223 8.96 -11.38 -10.12
C LEU A 223 7.65 -11.61 -10.87
N ARG A 224 6.65 -10.73 -10.72
CA ARG A 224 5.26 -10.87 -11.22
C ARG A 224 4.86 -9.84 -12.26
N THR A 225 5.80 -9.02 -12.73
CA THR A 225 5.59 -8.02 -13.77
C THR A 225 4.97 -8.62 -15.04
N ILE A 226 3.97 -7.93 -15.59
CA ILE A 226 3.43 -8.23 -16.92
C ILE A 226 4.05 -7.26 -17.93
N ALA A 227 4.74 -7.80 -18.94
CA ALA A 227 5.34 -7.01 -20.01
C ALA A 227 4.29 -6.11 -20.69
N GLY A 228 4.60 -4.82 -20.83
CA GLY A 228 3.70 -3.80 -21.38
C GLY A 228 2.73 -3.15 -20.37
N VAL A 229 2.58 -3.72 -19.18
CA VAL A 229 1.78 -3.13 -18.08
C VAL A 229 2.66 -2.67 -16.93
N GLU A 230 3.71 -3.44 -16.61
CA GLU A 230 4.55 -3.26 -15.43
C GLU A 230 6.02 -3.47 -15.78
N GLU A 231 6.88 -2.67 -15.17
CA GLU A 231 8.33 -2.78 -15.25
C GLU A 231 8.91 -2.62 -13.85
N ALA A 232 9.98 -3.35 -13.55
CA ALA A 232 10.71 -3.21 -12.31
C ALA A 232 12.22 -3.20 -12.62
N GLY A 233 12.95 -2.32 -11.97
CA GLY A 233 14.37 -2.10 -12.20
C GLY A 233 14.90 -0.90 -11.42
N ASP A 234 16.20 -0.89 -11.16
CA ASP A 234 16.92 0.24 -10.54
C ASP A 234 16.31 0.69 -9.18
N GLY A 235 15.83 -0.26 -8.38
CA GLY A 235 15.19 0.03 -7.09
C GLY A 235 13.82 0.71 -7.20
N SER A 236 13.20 0.68 -8.38
CA SER A 236 11.90 1.29 -8.66
C SER A 236 10.92 0.31 -9.30
N TYR A 237 9.64 0.63 -9.17
CA TYR A 237 8.54 -0.11 -9.77
C TYR A 237 7.66 0.85 -10.59
N ARG A 238 7.44 0.53 -11.86
CA ARG A 238 6.66 1.35 -12.79
C ARG A 238 5.47 0.56 -13.34
N ARG A 239 4.30 1.19 -13.46
CA ARG A 239 3.13 0.55 -14.08
C ARG A 239 2.15 1.51 -14.75
N GLY A 240 1.38 0.97 -15.69
CA GLY A 240 0.13 1.56 -16.17
C GLY A 240 -1.02 1.35 -15.19
N LEU A 241 -1.91 2.34 -15.12
CA LEU A 241 -3.15 2.37 -14.34
C LEU A 241 -4.31 2.76 -15.24
N ARG A 242 -5.49 2.19 -15.02
CA ARG A 242 -6.74 2.73 -15.54
C ARG A 242 -7.52 3.39 -14.43
N LEU A 243 -7.75 4.68 -14.54
CA LEU A 243 -8.41 5.52 -13.55
C LEU A 243 -9.77 5.99 -14.10
N PRO A 244 -10.63 6.61 -13.27
CA PRO A 244 -11.99 6.96 -13.68
C PRO A 244 -12.10 7.84 -14.93
N HIS A 245 -11.16 8.75 -15.19
CA HIS A 245 -11.21 9.69 -16.32
C HIS A 245 -10.18 9.40 -17.41
N GLY A 246 -9.29 8.42 -17.20
CA GLY A 246 -8.30 8.03 -18.20
C GLY A 246 -7.24 7.09 -17.66
N THR A 247 -6.22 6.82 -18.45
CA THR A 247 -5.07 6.04 -18.00
C THR A 247 -4.04 6.92 -17.29
N ALA A 248 -3.18 6.28 -16.52
CA ALA A 248 -1.99 6.91 -15.99
C ALA A 248 -0.81 5.96 -16.01
N GLU A 249 0.37 6.53 -15.89
CA GLU A 249 1.59 5.80 -15.61
C GLU A 249 2.18 6.28 -14.30
N VAL A 250 2.65 5.36 -13.47
CA VAL A 250 3.24 5.67 -12.17
C VAL A 250 4.59 4.99 -12.03
N THR A 251 5.56 5.72 -11.49
CA THR A 251 6.86 5.20 -11.03
C THR A 251 6.93 5.37 -9.51
N LEU A 252 7.26 4.31 -8.81
CA LEU A 252 7.32 4.23 -7.35
C LEU A 252 8.73 3.81 -6.93
N THR A 253 9.42 4.69 -6.22
CA THR A 253 10.79 4.47 -5.72
C THR A 253 10.80 4.60 -4.20
N PRO A 254 10.88 3.48 -3.47
CA PRO A 254 11.02 3.51 -2.02
C PRO A 254 12.30 4.24 -1.60
N LEU A 255 12.17 5.17 -0.67
CA LEU A 255 13.26 5.93 -0.06
C LEU A 255 13.14 5.84 1.48
N PRO A 256 14.16 6.30 2.23
CA PRO A 256 14.02 6.45 3.68
C PRO A 256 12.79 7.33 3.99
N GLU A 257 11.91 6.85 4.88
CA GLU A 257 10.69 7.52 5.38
C GLU A 257 9.49 7.68 4.42
N TYR A 258 9.68 7.57 3.11
CA TYR A 258 8.60 7.73 2.13
C TYR A 258 8.87 6.98 0.81
N VAL A 259 7.83 6.78 0.01
CA VAL A 259 7.98 6.34 -1.39
C VAL A 259 7.87 7.56 -2.29
N ALA A 260 8.89 7.84 -3.09
CA ALA A 260 8.79 8.83 -4.16
C ALA A 260 7.87 8.27 -5.25
N ALA A 261 6.83 9.04 -5.61
CA ALA A 261 5.89 8.65 -6.64
C ALA A 261 5.84 9.72 -7.73
N THR A 262 6.14 9.31 -8.97
CA THR A 262 6.01 10.15 -10.16
C THR A 262 4.80 9.65 -10.95
N LEU A 263 3.80 10.50 -11.13
CA LEU A 263 2.54 10.17 -11.79
C LEU A 263 2.42 10.96 -13.09
N ARG A 264 2.19 10.28 -14.20
CA ARG A 264 1.81 10.86 -15.49
C ARG A 264 0.34 10.54 -15.72
N LEU A 265 -0.53 11.53 -15.49
CA LEU A 265 -1.98 11.36 -15.60
C LEU A 265 -2.47 11.88 -16.95
N VAL A 266 -3.37 11.16 -17.63
CA VAL A 266 -4.13 11.73 -18.75
C VAL A 266 -5.06 12.83 -18.23
N ASP A 267 -5.67 12.61 -17.07
CA ASP A 267 -6.56 13.58 -16.43
C ASP A 267 -6.17 13.81 -14.97
N VAL A 268 -5.96 15.07 -14.60
CA VAL A 268 -5.50 15.48 -13.27
C VAL A 268 -6.56 15.21 -12.18
N ARG A 269 -7.84 15.07 -12.54
CA ARG A 269 -8.91 14.63 -11.63
C ARG A 269 -8.63 13.26 -11.01
N ASP A 270 -7.81 12.45 -11.67
CA ASP A 270 -7.48 11.12 -11.20
C ASP A 270 -6.30 11.07 -10.22
N LEU A 271 -5.76 12.22 -9.80
CA LEU A 271 -4.66 12.28 -8.82
C LEU A 271 -4.99 11.54 -7.51
N ALA A 272 -6.15 11.82 -6.92
CA ALA A 272 -6.57 11.18 -5.67
C ALA A 272 -6.76 9.65 -5.81
N PRO A 273 -7.53 9.15 -6.80
CA PRO A 273 -7.62 7.72 -7.09
C PRO A 273 -6.27 7.05 -7.36
N ALA A 274 -5.38 7.70 -8.11
CA ALA A 274 -4.04 7.17 -8.40
C ALA A 274 -3.20 7.02 -7.12
N VAL A 275 -3.17 8.06 -6.28
CA VAL A 275 -2.48 8.01 -4.98
C VAL A 275 -3.05 6.90 -4.12
N ALA A 276 -4.38 6.77 -4.01
CA ALA A 276 -5.02 5.72 -3.23
C ALA A 276 -4.61 4.32 -3.73
N ARG A 277 -4.54 4.10 -5.04
CA ARG A 277 -4.11 2.83 -5.65
C ARG A 277 -2.63 2.53 -5.41
N CYS A 278 -1.75 3.52 -5.53
CA CYS A 278 -0.33 3.35 -5.24
C CYS A 278 -0.09 3.01 -3.76
N ARG A 279 -0.79 3.68 -2.85
CA ARG A 279 -0.71 3.38 -1.40
C ARG A 279 -1.19 1.97 -1.09
N ARG A 280 -2.30 1.52 -1.69
CA ARG A 280 -2.81 0.16 -1.55
C ARG A 280 -1.84 -0.87 -2.11
N LEU A 281 -1.34 -0.68 -3.34
CA LEU A 281 -0.41 -1.59 -4.00
C LEU A 281 0.79 -1.94 -3.11
N LEU A 282 1.35 -0.93 -2.44
CA LEU A 282 2.52 -1.06 -1.59
C LEU A 282 2.19 -1.27 -0.10
N ASP A 283 0.91 -1.37 0.26
CA ASP A 283 0.46 -1.62 1.65
C ASP A 283 0.92 -0.53 2.65
N LEU A 284 1.01 0.74 2.21
CA LEU A 284 1.71 1.80 2.97
C LEU A 284 0.99 2.23 4.27
N ASP A 285 -0.29 1.91 4.39
CA ASP A 285 -1.15 2.29 5.52
C ASP A 285 -1.21 1.22 6.63
N ALA A 286 -0.61 0.04 6.41
CA ALA A 286 -0.54 -1.04 7.39
C ALA A 286 0.26 -0.66 8.65
N ASP A 287 -0.04 -1.33 9.77
CA ASP A 287 0.69 -1.24 11.04
C ASP A 287 1.74 -2.36 11.12
N PRO A 288 3.01 -2.10 10.70
CA PRO A 288 4.03 -3.14 10.69
C PRO A 288 4.38 -3.63 12.09
N GLU A 289 4.25 -2.81 13.13
CA GLU A 289 4.61 -3.21 14.49
C GLU A 289 3.60 -4.19 15.09
N ALA A 290 2.30 -3.94 14.89
CA ALA A 290 1.28 -4.87 15.33
C ALA A 290 1.40 -6.23 14.63
N VAL A 291 1.73 -6.21 13.33
CA VAL A 291 1.98 -7.41 12.53
C VAL A 291 3.22 -8.14 13.05
N ASP A 292 4.36 -7.47 13.11
CA ASP A 292 5.63 -8.08 13.50
C ASP A 292 5.59 -8.59 14.94
N ALA A 293 4.95 -7.87 15.87
CA ALA A 293 4.78 -8.33 17.26
C ALA A 293 3.93 -9.61 17.34
N THR A 294 2.87 -9.71 16.55
CA THR A 294 2.02 -10.91 16.52
C THR A 294 2.78 -12.10 15.94
N LEU A 295 3.48 -11.91 14.82
CA LEU A 295 4.23 -12.98 14.17
C LEU A 295 5.46 -13.40 14.97
N ALA A 296 6.18 -12.47 15.59
CA ALA A 296 7.36 -12.77 16.41
C ALA A 296 7.06 -13.54 17.70
N ALA A 297 5.80 -13.55 18.14
CA ALA A 297 5.37 -14.40 19.26
C ALA A 297 5.42 -15.90 18.92
N ASP A 298 5.39 -16.25 17.62
CA ASP A 298 5.61 -17.61 17.15
C ASP A 298 7.11 -17.87 16.96
N PRO A 299 7.70 -18.88 17.64
CA PRO A 299 9.11 -19.22 17.49
C PRO A 299 9.54 -19.47 16.04
N ALA A 300 8.65 -19.99 15.19
CA ALA A 300 8.95 -20.26 13.78
C ALA A 300 9.20 -18.99 12.95
N PHE A 301 8.67 -17.84 13.38
CA PHE A 301 8.85 -16.55 12.70
C PHE A 301 9.75 -15.58 13.45
N ALA A 302 10.03 -15.78 14.75
CA ALA A 302 10.76 -14.84 15.58
C ALA A 302 12.09 -14.35 14.97
N GLU A 303 12.94 -15.28 14.49
CA GLU A 303 14.22 -14.92 13.85
C GLU A 303 14.01 -14.14 12.55
N ALA A 304 13.08 -14.61 11.70
CA ALA A 304 12.79 -13.96 10.42
C ALA A 304 12.21 -12.56 10.59
N VAL A 305 11.36 -12.34 11.60
CA VAL A 305 10.80 -11.02 11.92
C VAL A 305 11.88 -10.09 12.45
N ALA A 306 12.73 -10.56 13.36
CA ALA A 306 13.84 -9.76 13.89
C ALA A 306 14.85 -9.34 12.81
N LYS A 307 15.13 -10.24 11.86
CA LYS A 307 16.05 -9.98 10.74
C LYS A 307 15.44 -9.04 9.69
N ASP A 308 14.19 -9.30 9.32
CA ASP A 308 13.51 -8.69 8.19
C ASP A 308 12.17 -8.06 8.66
N PRO A 309 12.16 -6.98 9.47
CA PRO A 309 10.93 -6.37 9.97
C PRO A 309 10.24 -5.52 8.89
N GLY A 310 8.95 -5.25 9.06
CA GLY A 310 8.19 -4.37 8.17
C GLY A 310 7.86 -4.98 6.81
N VAL A 311 7.81 -6.31 6.71
CA VAL A 311 7.32 -7.03 5.52
C VAL A 311 5.86 -6.68 5.28
N ARG A 312 5.54 -6.37 4.03
CA ARG A 312 4.20 -5.97 3.58
C ARG A 312 3.49 -7.09 2.84
N VAL A 313 2.17 -6.95 2.67
CA VAL A 313 1.40 -7.73 1.70
C VAL A 313 1.29 -6.88 0.43
N PRO A 314 2.10 -7.12 -0.63
CA PRO A 314 1.92 -6.38 -1.88
C PRO A 314 0.49 -6.65 -2.37
N ARG A 315 -0.22 -5.62 -2.83
CA ARG A 315 -1.64 -5.77 -3.22
C ARG A 315 -1.77 -5.71 -4.75
N SER A 316 -2.98 -5.43 -5.23
CA SER A 316 -3.32 -5.08 -6.60
C SER A 316 -3.82 -3.64 -6.66
N VAL A 317 -3.70 -2.99 -7.81
CA VAL A 317 -4.37 -1.70 -8.05
C VAL A 317 -5.81 -1.88 -8.49
N ASP A 318 -6.17 -3.08 -8.95
CA ASP A 318 -7.47 -3.43 -9.52
C ASP A 318 -7.86 -4.87 -9.16
N GLY A 319 -9.12 -5.06 -8.75
CA GLY A 319 -9.62 -6.35 -8.29
C GLY A 319 -9.85 -7.34 -9.42
N PHE A 320 -10.32 -6.87 -10.58
CA PHE A 320 -10.51 -7.71 -11.76
C PHE A 320 -9.18 -8.22 -12.31
N GLU A 321 -8.18 -7.34 -12.45
CA GLU A 321 -6.81 -7.72 -12.78
C GLU A 321 -6.30 -8.83 -11.83
N MET A 322 -6.55 -8.69 -10.52
CA MET A 322 -6.13 -9.70 -9.55
C MET A 322 -6.86 -11.03 -9.72
N ALA A 323 -8.16 -11.02 -10.03
CA ALA A 323 -8.91 -12.22 -10.32
C ALA A 323 -8.38 -12.94 -11.56
N VAL A 324 -8.10 -12.20 -12.65
CA VAL A 324 -7.51 -12.78 -13.87
C VAL A 324 -6.12 -13.35 -13.57
N ARG A 325 -5.25 -12.63 -12.86
CA ARG A 325 -3.93 -13.14 -12.43
C ARG A 325 -4.05 -14.42 -11.60
N ALA A 326 -5.01 -14.47 -10.68
CA ALA A 326 -5.23 -15.63 -9.81
C ALA A 326 -5.68 -16.86 -10.60
N ILE A 327 -6.62 -16.69 -11.55
CA ILE A 327 -7.12 -17.78 -12.41
C ILE A 327 -6.03 -18.27 -13.36
N VAL A 328 -5.31 -17.35 -14.01
CA VAL A 328 -4.19 -17.72 -14.90
C VAL A 328 -3.11 -18.48 -14.14
N GLY A 329 -2.80 -18.05 -12.92
CA GLY A 329 -1.81 -18.67 -12.03
C GLY A 329 -2.18 -20.04 -11.45
N GLN A 330 -3.41 -20.52 -11.66
CA GLN A 330 -3.82 -21.84 -11.16
C GLN A 330 -2.91 -22.95 -11.73
N GLN A 331 -2.32 -23.75 -10.85
CA GLN A 331 -1.53 -24.95 -11.21
C GLN A 331 -0.38 -24.69 -12.20
N VAL A 332 0.12 -23.46 -12.31
CA VAL A 332 1.25 -23.10 -13.18
C VAL A 332 2.29 -22.30 -12.41
N SER A 333 3.51 -22.24 -12.93
CA SER A 333 4.56 -21.40 -12.36
C SER A 333 4.25 -19.91 -12.55
N VAL A 334 4.85 -19.05 -11.71
CA VAL A 334 4.74 -17.59 -11.85
C VAL A 334 5.25 -17.13 -13.22
N ALA A 335 6.32 -17.72 -13.74
CA ALA A 335 6.84 -17.43 -15.06
C ALA A 335 5.83 -17.78 -16.17
N GLY A 336 5.22 -18.97 -16.10
CA GLY A 336 4.19 -19.39 -17.06
C GLY A 336 2.97 -18.47 -17.04
N ALA A 337 2.50 -18.09 -15.84
CA ALA A 337 1.40 -17.15 -15.69
C ALA A 337 1.71 -15.78 -16.34
N ARG A 338 2.93 -15.25 -16.14
CA ARG A 338 3.36 -13.99 -16.78
C ARG A 338 3.37 -14.06 -18.29
N THR A 339 3.85 -15.16 -18.87
CA THR A 339 3.86 -15.35 -20.33
C THR A 339 2.44 -15.30 -20.90
N VAL A 340 1.50 -15.99 -20.26
CA VAL A 340 0.09 -15.97 -20.66
C VAL A 340 -0.49 -14.57 -20.56
N LEU A 341 -0.29 -13.88 -19.43
CA LEU A 341 -0.81 -12.53 -19.22
C LEU A 341 -0.22 -11.51 -20.22
N ALA A 342 1.08 -11.59 -20.49
CA ALA A 342 1.74 -10.73 -21.48
C ALA A 342 1.17 -10.96 -22.88
N ARG A 343 0.84 -12.21 -23.25
CA ARG A 343 0.18 -12.53 -24.51
C ARG A 343 -1.22 -11.94 -24.60
N LEU A 344 -2.03 -12.03 -23.54
CA LEU A 344 -3.36 -11.39 -23.49
C LEU A 344 -3.25 -9.86 -23.69
N VAL A 345 -2.27 -9.24 -23.02
CA VAL A 345 -2.02 -7.80 -23.14
C VAL A 345 -1.55 -7.40 -24.53
N ALA A 346 -0.68 -8.19 -25.17
CA ALA A 346 -0.12 -7.91 -26.48
C ALA A 346 -1.12 -8.06 -27.64
N ALA A 347 -2.18 -8.87 -27.45
CA ALA A 347 -3.20 -9.10 -28.47
C ALA A 347 -4.24 -7.98 -28.58
N LEU A 348 -4.28 -7.05 -27.63
CA LEU A 348 -5.17 -5.91 -27.68
C LEU A 348 -4.52 -4.75 -28.43
N PRO A 349 -5.31 -3.97 -29.19
CA PRO A 349 -4.80 -2.78 -29.84
C PRO A 349 -4.22 -1.81 -28.80
N ARG A 350 -3.13 -1.13 -29.17
CA ARG A 350 -2.65 0.01 -28.36
C ARG A 350 -3.70 1.11 -28.50
N SER A 351 -4.31 1.50 -27.39
CA SER A 351 -5.29 2.58 -27.32
C SER A 351 -4.69 3.87 -27.89
N VAL A 352 -5.39 4.46 -28.87
CA VAL A 352 -4.98 5.64 -29.66
C VAL A 352 -5.10 6.96 -28.86
N ASP A 353 -5.66 6.93 -27.65
CA ASP A 353 -5.86 8.11 -26.78
C ASP A 353 -4.56 8.70 -26.19
N GLN A 354 -3.40 8.37 -26.76
CA GLN A 354 -2.09 8.85 -26.35
C GLN A 354 -1.65 10.11 -27.12
N GLU A 355 -2.41 10.57 -28.12
CA GLU A 355 -2.26 11.92 -28.65
C GLU A 355 -2.92 12.92 -27.69
N ILE A 356 -2.10 13.69 -26.99
CA ILE A 356 -2.54 14.80 -26.13
C ILE A 356 -3.24 15.83 -27.02
N TYR A 357 -4.57 15.79 -27.11
CA TYR A 357 -5.37 16.86 -27.70
C TYR A 357 -5.39 18.05 -26.73
N VAL A 358 -4.45 18.97 -26.90
CA VAL A 358 -4.59 20.33 -26.37
C VAL A 358 -5.47 21.09 -27.36
N ALA A 359 -6.55 21.69 -26.86
CA ALA A 359 -7.48 22.50 -27.66
C ALA A 359 -6.75 23.58 -28.48
N ASP A 360 -7.23 23.78 -29.71
CA ASP A 360 -6.65 24.60 -30.76
C ASP A 360 -6.28 26.03 -30.33
N ASP A 361 -4.98 26.36 -30.38
CA ASP A 361 -4.47 27.72 -30.56
C ASP A 361 -3.94 27.82 -32.00
N PRO A 362 -4.57 28.62 -32.90
CA PRO A 362 -4.24 28.64 -34.32
C PRO A 362 -2.83 29.12 -34.68
N ASP A 363 -2.08 29.71 -33.73
CA ASP A 363 -0.91 30.55 -34.09
C ASP A 363 0.45 30.09 -33.53
N ARG A 364 0.58 28.83 -33.07
CA ARG A 364 1.89 28.27 -32.69
C ARG A 364 2.22 26.98 -33.44
N ARG A 365 3.21 27.10 -34.33
CA ARG A 365 3.81 25.99 -35.10
C ARG A 365 4.09 24.77 -34.20
N ARG A 366 3.42 23.65 -34.55
CA ARG A 366 3.59 22.30 -34.00
C ARG A 366 5.06 21.89 -33.92
N LYS A 367 5.57 21.70 -32.71
CA LYS A 367 6.66 20.76 -32.43
C LYS A 367 6.06 19.63 -31.59
N SER A 368 6.03 18.43 -32.16
CA SER A 368 5.75 17.20 -31.41
C SER A 368 6.69 17.16 -30.21
N LEU A 369 6.11 17.00 -29.02
CA LEU A 369 6.82 16.86 -27.75
C LEU A 369 7.28 15.41 -27.52
N ASP A 370 7.23 14.54 -28.54
CA ASP A 370 7.60 13.12 -28.45
C ASP A 370 9.11 12.85 -28.59
N GLN A 371 9.97 13.85 -28.46
CA GLN A 371 11.41 13.56 -28.33
C GLN A 371 11.76 13.26 -26.88
N PRO A 372 12.21 12.02 -26.56
CA PRO A 372 12.68 11.67 -25.23
C PRO A 372 14.00 12.40 -24.97
N GLY A 373 13.90 13.58 -24.37
CA GLY A 373 15.04 14.33 -23.88
C GLY A 373 15.56 13.72 -22.57
N GLY A 374 16.52 12.81 -22.70
CA GLY A 374 17.69 12.74 -21.81
C GLY A 374 17.49 12.29 -20.35
N LEU A 375 17.00 11.06 -20.14
CA LEU A 375 17.46 10.20 -19.04
C LEU A 375 17.52 8.76 -19.58
N GLY A 376 18.68 8.11 -19.46
CA GLY A 376 18.97 6.81 -20.07
C GLY A 376 18.20 5.62 -19.47
N GLY A 377 16.89 5.53 -19.75
CA GLY A 377 16.03 4.41 -19.34
C GLY A 377 15.41 3.71 -20.54
N ARG A 378 15.65 2.41 -20.69
CA ARG A 378 14.85 1.51 -21.53
C ARG A 378 13.39 1.54 -21.01
N GLY A 379 12.41 1.80 -21.87
CA GLY A 379 11.00 1.54 -21.52
C GLY A 379 10.03 2.33 -22.40
N GLY A 380 9.21 1.63 -23.19
CA GLY A 380 8.10 2.25 -23.91
C GLY A 380 6.99 2.74 -22.97
N GLN A 381 5.98 3.40 -23.52
CA GLN A 381 4.77 3.77 -22.77
C GLN A 381 4.05 2.51 -22.26
N LEU A 382 3.73 2.48 -20.97
CA LEU A 382 2.98 1.37 -20.38
C LEU A 382 1.49 1.58 -20.54
N ARG A 383 0.75 0.49 -20.75
CA ARG A 383 -0.72 0.50 -20.79
C ARG A 383 -1.31 -0.01 -19.48
N ALA A 384 -2.56 0.34 -19.22
CA ALA A 384 -3.33 -0.31 -18.16
C ALA A 384 -3.60 -1.79 -18.51
N PHE A 385 -3.85 -2.60 -17.48
CA PHE A 385 -4.33 -3.98 -17.67
C PHE A 385 -5.68 -3.99 -18.42
N PRO A 386 -6.03 -5.03 -19.21
CA PRO A 386 -7.29 -5.09 -19.98
C PRO A 386 -8.57 -4.98 -19.13
N THR A 387 -9.63 -4.35 -19.66
CA THR A 387 -10.97 -4.32 -19.02
C THR A 387 -11.62 -5.69 -19.11
N PRO A 388 -12.66 -5.96 -18.31
CA PRO A 388 -13.57 -7.07 -18.56
C PRO A 388 -14.04 -7.17 -20.03
N GLU A 389 -14.46 -6.05 -20.63
CA GLU A 389 -14.94 -6.01 -22.02
C GLU A 389 -13.82 -6.32 -23.02
N GLU A 390 -12.62 -5.76 -22.83
CA GLU A 390 -11.44 -6.05 -23.64
C GLU A 390 -11.10 -7.55 -23.57
N VAL A 391 -11.13 -8.14 -22.37
CA VAL A 391 -10.91 -9.59 -22.16
C VAL A 391 -11.99 -10.42 -22.86
N LEU A 392 -13.25 -9.98 -22.86
CA LEU A 392 -14.33 -10.66 -23.56
C LEU A 392 -14.19 -10.57 -25.09
N SER A 393 -13.57 -9.51 -25.61
CA SER A 393 -13.33 -9.36 -27.05
C SER A 393 -12.16 -10.18 -27.59
N LEU A 394 -11.29 -10.72 -26.72
CA LEU A 394 -10.12 -11.49 -27.15
C LEU A 394 -10.51 -12.80 -27.86
N PRO A 395 -9.79 -13.21 -28.92
CA PRO A 395 -9.94 -14.53 -29.52
C PRO A 395 -9.47 -15.65 -28.57
N ASP A 396 -10.04 -16.84 -28.72
CA ASP A 396 -9.79 -17.97 -27.81
C ASP A 396 -8.34 -18.48 -27.87
N GLU A 397 -7.74 -18.48 -29.05
CA GLU A 397 -6.36 -18.85 -29.34
C GLU A 397 -5.34 -18.00 -28.56
N VAL A 398 -5.69 -16.76 -28.21
CA VAL A 398 -4.80 -15.85 -27.45
C VAL A 398 -4.63 -16.30 -26.00
N PHE A 399 -5.62 -16.99 -25.42
CA PHE A 399 -5.54 -17.43 -24.03
C PHE A 399 -4.50 -18.52 -23.83
N GLY A 400 -4.31 -19.39 -24.83
CA GLY A 400 -3.37 -20.52 -24.85
C GLY A 400 -3.26 -21.23 -23.50
N MET A 401 -4.42 -21.65 -23.00
CA MET A 401 -4.64 -22.39 -21.75
C MET A 401 -5.85 -23.32 -21.95
N PRO A 402 -6.14 -24.26 -21.02
CA PRO A 402 -7.31 -25.14 -21.12
C PRO A 402 -8.62 -24.35 -21.26
N ALA A 403 -9.54 -24.86 -22.09
CA ALA A 403 -10.82 -24.19 -22.39
C ALA A 403 -11.62 -23.85 -21.12
N ALA A 404 -11.66 -24.75 -20.14
CA ALA A 404 -12.33 -24.51 -18.86
C ALA A 404 -11.79 -23.27 -18.12
N ARG A 405 -10.46 -23.07 -18.11
CA ARG A 405 -9.83 -21.93 -17.44
C ARG A 405 -10.09 -20.62 -18.18
N ARG A 406 -10.03 -20.65 -19.52
CA ARG A 406 -10.44 -19.52 -20.36
C ARG A 406 -11.89 -19.14 -20.08
N GLU A 407 -12.78 -20.13 -19.98
CA GLU A 407 -14.20 -19.89 -19.72
C GLU A 407 -14.45 -19.34 -18.32
N THR A 408 -13.68 -19.75 -17.30
CA THR A 408 -13.70 -19.13 -15.97
C THR A 408 -13.34 -17.64 -16.05
N ILE A 409 -12.30 -17.27 -16.79
CA ILE A 409 -11.92 -15.85 -16.99
C ILE A 409 -13.06 -15.07 -17.66
N ARG A 410 -13.66 -15.62 -18.73
CA ARG A 410 -14.81 -14.99 -19.41
C ARG A 410 -16.02 -14.86 -18.50
N THR A 411 -16.26 -15.85 -17.64
CA THR A 411 -17.35 -15.83 -16.67
C THR A 411 -17.17 -14.72 -15.65
N VAL A 412 -15.97 -14.57 -15.09
CA VAL A 412 -15.64 -13.44 -14.20
C VAL A 412 -15.79 -12.11 -14.93
N ALA A 413 -15.29 -12.00 -16.16
CA ALA A 413 -15.39 -10.77 -16.93
C ALA A 413 -16.87 -10.39 -17.18
N ARG A 414 -17.73 -11.33 -17.57
CA ARG A 414 -19.18 -11.08 -17.71
C ARG A 414 -19.81 -10.63 -16.40
N ALA A 415 -19.52 -11.34 -15.31
CA ALA A 415 -20.08 -11.02 -13.99
C ALA A 415 -19.65 -9.64 -13.47
N VAL A 416 -18.45 -9.17 -13.83
CA VAL A 416 -18.01 -7.81 -13.51
C VAL A 416 -18.69 -6.78 -14.41
N THR A 417 -18.80 -7.05 -15.72
CA THR A 417 -19.45 -6.15 -16.69
C THR A 417 -20.95 -5.97 -16.41
N ASP A 418 -21.66 -7.03 -16.01
CA ASP A 418 -23.10 -6.96 -15.69
C ASP A 418 -23.40 -6.52 -14.24
N GLY A 419 -22.36 -6.37 -13.41
CA GLY A 419 -22.46 -5.91 -12.03
C GLY A 419 -22.90 -6.98 -11.02
N THR A 420 -22.98 -8.26 -11.40
CA THR A 420 -23.28 -9.37 -10.48
C THR A 420 -22.10 -9.72 -9.57
N LEU A 421 -20.88 -9.32 -9.94
CA LEU A 421 -19.66 -9.45 -9.15
C LEU A 421 -18.96 -8.10 -9.03
N ASP A 422 -18.87 -7.56 -7.80
CA ASP A 422 -18.11 -6.34 -7.52
C ASP A 422 -16.76 -6.67 -6.87
N LEU A 423 -15.67 -6.28 -7.54
CA LEU A 423 -14.28 -6.47 -7.09
C LEU A 423 -13.62 -5.15 -6.64
N ASN A 424 -14.42 -4.10 -6.40
CA ASN A 424 -13.91 -2.83 -5.91
C ASN A 424 -13.33 -2.96 -4.49
N PRO A 425 -12.34 -2.12 -4.12
CA PRO A 425 -11.71 -2.15 -2.79
C PRO A 425 -12.68 -1.91 -1.61
N GLY A 426 -13.87 -1.37 -1.87
CA GLY A 426 -14.88 -1.06 -0.86
C GLY A 426 -15.96 -2.12 -0.68
N VAL A 427 -15.87 -3.25 -1.36
CA VAL A 427 -16.87 -4.32 -1.25
C VAL A 427 -16.75 -5.08 0.07
N ASP A 428 -17.81 -5.79 0.46
CA ASP A 428 -17.75 -6.71 1.59
C ASP A 428 -16.94 -7.96 1.23
N ARG A 429 -15.88 -8.23 2.01
CA ARG A 429 -14.93 -9.32 1.71
C ARG A 429 -15.59 -10.70 1.73
N ALA A 430 -16.55 -10.91 2.64
CA ALA A 430 -17.24 -12.19 2.75
C ALA A 430 -18.23 -12.38 1.59
N GLU A 431 -18.96 -11.34 1.22
CA GLU A 431 -19.82 -11.37 0.03
C GLU A 431 -19.03 -11.61 -1.25
N MET A 432 -17.94 -10.87 -1.46
CA MET A 432 -17.07 -11.09 -2.63
C MET A 432 -16.54 -12.53 -2.69
N THR A 433 -16.10 -13.06 -1.54
CA THR A 433 -15.63 -14.45 -1.45
C THR A 433 -16.73 -15.42 -1.84
N ARG A 434 -17.96 -15.24 -1.32
CA ARG A 434 -19.13 -16.05 -1.70
C ARG A 434 -19.40 -15.99 -3.20
N GLN A 435 -19.51 -14.78 -3.75
CA GLN A 435 -19.79 -14.55 -5.18
C GLN A 435 -18.72 -15.20 -6.06
N LEU A 436 -17.44 -15.01 -5.74
CA LEU A 436 -16.33 -15.64 -6.46
C LEU A 436 -16.41 -17.17 -6.40
N THR A 437 -16.60 -17.77 -5.23
CA THR A 437 -16.67 -19.24 -5.08
C THR A 437 -17.91 -19.88 -5.71
N ALA A 438 -18.95 -19.09 -5.98
CA ALA A 438 -20.11 -19.57 -6.72
C ALA A 438 -19.84 -19.72 -8.23
N LEU A 439 -18.77 -19.09 -8.75
CA LEU A 439 -18.42 -19.16 -10.16
C LEU A 439 -17.67 -20.46 -10.50
N PRO A 440 -17.99 -21.12 -11.64
CA PRO A 440 -17.29 -22.33 -12.07
C PRO A 440 -15.79 -22.12 -12.25
N GLY A 441 -14.98 -22.99 -11.65
CA GLY A 441 -13.51 -22.96 -11.73
C GLY A 441 -12.83 -22.05 -10.71
N ILE A 442 -13.59 -21.46 -9.77
CA ILE A 442 -13.04 -20.66 -8.67
C ILE A 442 -13.25 -21.39 -7.34
N GLY A 443 -12.16 -21.91 -6.78
CA GLY A 443 -12.16 -22.52 -5.46
C GLY A 443 -11.78 -21.56 -4.32
N PRO A 444 -11.81 -22.03 -3.07
CA PRO A 444 -11.45 -21.24 -1.89
C PRO A 444 -10.07 -20.60 -1.97
N TRP A 445 -9.08 -21.30 -2.56
CA TRP A 445 -7.73 -20.75 -2.75
C TRP A 445 -7.73 -19.51 -3.64
N THR A 446 -8.43 -19.54 -4.78
CA THR A 446 -8.49 -18.40 -5.71
C THR A 446 -9.23 -17.23 -5.09
N ALA A 447 -10.38 -17.48 -4.46
CA ALA A 447 -11.15 -16.43 -3.79
C ALA A 447 -10.36 -15.80 -2.62
N GLY A 448 -9.68 -16.62 -1.82
CA GLY A 448 -8.80 -16.14 -0.74
C GLY A 448 -7.63 -15.31 -1.29
N TYR A 449 -6.98 -15.75 -2.36
CA TYR A 449 -5.89 -15.00 -2.98
C TYR A 449 -6.37 -13.64 -3.49
N VAL A 450 -7.57 -13.55 -4.09
CA VAL A 450 -8.19 -12.28 -4.50
C VAL A 450 -8.58 -11.41 -3.29
N ALA A 451 -9.11 -11.98 -2.21
CA ALA A 451 -9.40 -11.23 -0.98
C ALA A 451 -8.12 -10.63 -0.39
N MET A 452 -7.06 -11.43 -0.29
CA MET A 452 -5.75 -11.03 0.24
C MET A 452 -5.10 -9.94 -0.61
N ARG A 453 -4.99 -10.17 -1.92
CA ARG A 453 -4.21 -9.33 -2.83
C ARG A 453 -5.01 -8.19 -3.46
N GLY A 454 -6.27 -8.45 -3.80
CA GLY A 454 -7.14 -7.47 -4.46
C GLY A 454 -7.77 -6.50 -3.47
N LEU A 455 -8.33 -7.01 -2.37
CA LEU A 455 -9.04 -6.21 -1.36
C LEU A 455 -8.16 -5.84 -0.15
N GLY A 456 -6.95 -6.40 -0.08
CA GLY A 456 -6.03 -6.15 1.04
C GLY A 456 -6.55 -6.73 2.34
N ASP A 457 -7.18 -7.91 2.32
CA ASP A 457 -7.58 -8.59 3.54
C ASP A 457 -6.35 -9.07 4.31
N PRO A 458 -6.06 -8.56 5.52
CA PRO A 458 -4.86 -8.92 6.27
C PRO A 458 -4.96 -10.30 6.94
N ASP A 459 -6.15 -10.91 6.96
CA ASP A 459 -6.42 -12.12 7.74
C ASP A 459 -6.83 -13.33 6.90
N VAL A 460 -6.21 -13.52 5.72
CA VAL A 460 -6.44 -14.67 4.84
C VAL A 460 -5.31 -15.67 4.98
N PHE A 461 -5.66 -16.95 5.06
CA PHE A 461 -4.69 -18.04 5.05
C PHE A 461 -4.97 -19.03 3.91
N LEU A 462 -3.95 -19.34 3.12
CA LEU A 462 -4.05 -20.18 1.93
C LEU A 462 -3.49 -21.58 2.23
N SER A 463 -4.17 -22.36 3.05
CA SER A 463 -3.63 -23.63 3.58
C SER A 463 -3.31 -24.69 2.52
N THR A 464 -4.00 -24.66 1.37
CA THR A 464 -3.75 -25.58 0.25
C THR A 464 -2.66 -25.08 -0.71
N ASP A 465 -2.11 -23.89 -0.48
CA ASP A 465 -1.05 -23.33 -1.31
C ASP A 465 0.26 -24.09 -1.14
N LEU A 466 0.83 -24.58 -2.24
CA LEU A 466 2.02 -25.43 -2.20
C LEU A 466 3.24 -24.69 -1.62
N ALA A 467 3.41 -23.41 -1.94
CA ALA A 467 4.53 -22.62 -1.43
C ALA A 467 4.34 -22.27 0.05
N VAL A 468 3.10 -22.06 0.51
CA VAL A 468 2.79 -21.94 1.95
C VAL A 468 3.20 -23.21 2.70
N ARG A 469 2.81 -24.39 2.19
CA ARG A 469 3.11 -25.68 2.83
C ARG A 469 4.61 -25.99 2.85
N ARG A 470 5.31 -25.76 1.74
CA ARG A 470 6.77 -25.88 1.68
C ARG A 470 7.48 -24.92 2.62
N GLY A 471 6.99 -23.68 2.70
CA GLY A 471 7.48 -22.68 3.64
C GLY A 471 7.27 -23.10 5.10
N ALA A 472 6.11 -23.69 5.41
CA ALA A 472 5.81 -24.21 6.73
C ALA A 472 6.76 -25.36 7.10
N ALA A 473 6.93 -26.34 6.20
CA ALA A 473 7.88 -27.43 6.39
C ALA A 473 9.33 -26.93 6.60
N ALA A 474 9.76 -25.93 5.82
CA ALA A 474 11.09 -25.33 5.95
C ALA A 474 11.32 -24.62 7.30
N LEU A 475 10.24 -24.18 7.97
CA LEU A 475 10.28 -23.58 9.31
C LEU A 475 9.95 -24.59 10.43
N GLY A 476 9.78 -25.87 10.11
CA GLY A 476 9.42 -26.91 11.08
C GLY A 476 7.98 -26.84 11.58
N LEU A 477 7.10 -26.15 10.85
CA LEU A 477 5.66 -26.09 11.12
C LEU A 477 4.91 -27.26 10.45
N PRO A 478 3.67 -27.58 10.88
CA PRO A 478 2.84 -28.55 10.17
C PRO A 478 2.65 -28.18 8.70
N ASP A 479 2.74 -29.13 7.78
CA ASP A 479 2.58 -28.91 6.34
C ASP A 479 1.33 -29.63 5.74
N ASP A 480 0.58 -30.35 6.59
CA ASP A 480 -0.78 -30.79 6.27
C ASP A 480 -1.73 -29.58 6.21
N PRO A 481 -2.54 -29.41 5.14
CA PRO A 481 -3.40 -28.24 4.99
C PRO A 481 -4.38 -28.01 6.15
N THR A 482 -4.93 -29.06 6.75
CA THR A 482 -5.94 -28.93 7.80
C THR A 482 -5.29 -28.53 9.12
N VAL A 483 -4.23 -29.24 9.50
CA VAL A 483 -3.48 -28.97 10.74
C VAL A 483 -2.82 -27.59 10.67
N LEU A 484 -2.23 -27.24 9.51
CA LEU A 484 -1.64 -25.92 9.31
C LEU A 484 -2.68 -24.79 9.35
N ALA A 485 -3.90 -25.02 8.85
CA ALA A 485 -4.97 -24.02 8.94
C ALA A 485 -5.41 -23.76 10.38
N GLU A 486 -5.48 -24.80 11.21
CA GLU A 486 -5.76 -24.68 12.64
C GLU A 486 -4.63 -23.91 13.35
N TYR A 487 -3.38 -24.32 13.12
CA TYR A 487 -2.19 -23.66 13.66
C TYR A 487 -2.12 -22.17 13.29
N ALA A 488 -2.46 -21.82 12.05
CA ALA A 488 -2.46 -20.45 11.56
C ALA A 488 -3.41 -19.51 12.33
N SER A 489 -4.33 -20.03 13.14
CA SER A 489 -5.18 -19.23 14.05
C SER A 489 -4.36 -18.42 15.05
N ASN A 490 -3.15 -18.86 15.39
CA ASN A 490 -2.21 -18.13 16.26
C ASN A 490 -1.74 -16.80 15.65
N TRP A 491 -1.84 -16.65 14.33
CA TRP A 491 -1.37 -15.45 13.62
C TRP A 491 -2.49 -14.45 13.33
N ARG A 492 -3.71 -14.67 13.84
CA ARG A 492 -4.81 -13.71 13.66
C ARG A 492 -4.53 -12.39 14.40
N PRO A 493 -4.92 -11.24 13.84
CA PRO A 493 -5.66 -11.05 12.59
C PRO A 493 -4.75 -10.80 11.36
N TRP A 494 -3.53 -11.36 11.32
CA TRP A 494 -2.48 -11.04 10.35
C TRP A 494 -2.02 -12.24 9.50
N ARG A 495 -2.90 -13.22 9.28
CA ARG A 495 -2.56 -14.45 8.54
C ARG A 495 -2.04 -14.21 7.13
N SER A 496 -2.46 -13.13 6.46
CA SER A 496 -1.93 -12.78 5.13
C SER A 496 -0.45 -12.40 5.16
N TYR A 497 0.03 -11.79 6.25
CA TYR A 497 1.45 -11.48 6.43
C TYR A 497 2.25 -12.74 6.72
N ALA A 498 1.68 -13.70 7.47
CA ALA A 498 2.28 -15.02 7.65
C ALA A 498 2.45 -15.75 6.30
N VAL A 499 1.45 -15.69 5.41
CA VAL A 499 1.55 -16.24 4.04
C VAL A 499 2.75 -15.65 3.28
N ILE A 500 2.98 -14.34 3.33
CA ILE A 500 4.15 -13.71 2.68
C ILE A 500 5.46 -14.25 3.26
N ARG A 501 5.56 -14.43 4.58
CA ARG A 501 6.76 -14.97 5.22
C ARG A 501 6.97 -16.45 4.86
N LEU A 502 5.91 -17.26 4.77
CA LEU A 502 5.99 -18.66 4.34
C LEU A 502 6.43 -18.79 2.87
N TRP A 503 5.91 -17.96 1.97
CA TRP A 503 6.42 -17.91 0.58
C TRP A 503 7.89 -17.53 0.51
N THR A 504 8.33 -16.61 1.36
CA THR A 504 9.75 -16.21 1.45
C THR A 504 10.62 -17.37 1.96
N ALA A 505 10.16 -18.10 2.98
CA ALA A 505 10.83 -19.30 3.49
C ALA A 505 10.94 -20.39 2.42
N SER A 506 9.85 -20.67 1.70
CA SER A 506 9.85 -21.62 0.57
C SER A 506 10.89 -21.24 -0.48
N ALA A 507 10.92 -19.97 -0.91
CA ALA A 507 11.85 -19.50 -1.92
C ALA A 507 13.32 -19.52 -1.44
N ARG A 508 13.58 -19.35 -0.14
CA ARG A 508 14.92 -19.49 0.45
C ARG A 508 15.36 -20.95 0.47
N SER A 509 14.48 -21.87 0.88
CA SER A 509 14.74 -23.32 0.90
C SER A 509 15.11 -23.85 -0.49
N GLU A 510 14.35 -23.47 -1.53
CA GLU A 510 14.61 -23.88 -2.92
C GLU A 510 15.97 -23.38 -3.46
N ARG A 511 16.51 -22.27 -2.91
CA ARG A 511 17.85 -21.76 -3.27
C ARG A 511 18.99 -22.42 -2.50
N SER A 512 18.73 -22.89 -1.28
CA SER A 512 19.73 -23.55 -0.43
C SER A 512 19.92 -25.03 -0.73
N GLU A 513 18.94 -25.71 -1.36
CA GLU A 513 19.11 -27.09 -1.80
C GLU A 513 20.16 -27.16 -2.93
N PRO A 514 21.26 -27.92 -2.77
CA PRO A 514 22.20 -28.14 -3.85
C PRO A 514 21.48 -28.88 -4.98
N ARG A 515 21.46 -28.28 -6.19
CA ARG A 515 20.97 -28.90 -7.43
C ARG A 515 21.71 -30.22 -7.69
N SER A 516 21.23 -31.28 -7.08
CA SER A 516 21.75 -32.64 -7.25
C SER A 516 20.63 -33.47 -7.87
N ARG A 517 20.91 -33.93 -9.10
CA ARG A 517 20.12 -34.79 -10.01
C ARG A 517 19.33 -34.06 -11.10
N GLU A 518 20.02 -33.80 -12.22
CA GLU A 518 19.58 -34.27 -13.55
C GLU A 518 20.73 -34.17 -14.58
N GLN A 519 21.67 -35.10 -14.47
CA GLN A 519 22.40 -35.64 -15.63
C GLN A 519 22.60 -37.12 -15.35
N THR A 520 21.53 -37.90 -15.58
CA THR A 520 21.68 -39.34 -15.80
C THR A 520 21.54 -39.54 -17.30
N SER A 521 22.68 -39.85 -17.90
CA SER A 521 22.89 -40.18 -19.29
C SER A 521 21.94 -41.28 -19.80
N THR A 522 21.18 -40.98 -20.84
CA THR A 522 20.83 -41.96 -21.87
C THR A 522 21.53 -41.57 -23.15
N ALA A 523 22.79 -41.99 -23.28
CA ALA A 523 23.49 -42.02 -24.56
C ALA A 523 23.98 -43.46 -24.78
N SER A 524 23.26 -44.12 -25.68
CA SER A 524 23.52 -45.47 -26.18
C SER A 524 24.97 -45.60 -26.64
N ALA A 525 25.69 -46.59 -26.10
CA ALA A 525 27.00 -46.99 -26.57
C ALA A 525 26.88 -47.58 -27.98
N ARG A 526 27.52 -46.93 -28.97
CA ARG A 526 28.02 -47.59 -30.17
C ARG A 526 29.53 -47.63 -30.08
N SER A 527 30.02 -48.85 -29.94
CA SER A 527 31.42 -49.25 -30.01
C SER A 527 31.98 -48.94 -31.39
N GLU A 528 33.11 -48.23 -31.46
CA GLU A 528 34.11 -48.47 -32.48
C GLU A 528 35.51 -48.07 -31.98
N ARG A 529 36.42 -49.04 -32.11
CA ARG A 529 37.84 -49.01 -31.77
C ARG A 529 38.61 -48.07 -32.69
N SER A 530 39.60 -47.38 -32.14
CA SER A 530 40.94 -47.31 -32.75
C SER A 530 42.00 -46.77 -31.77
N GLU A 531 43.10 -47.51 -31.69
CA GLU A 531 44.26 -47.39 -30.82
C GLU A 531 45.18 -46.17 -31.09
N PRO A 532 46.13 -45.87 -30.18
CA PRO A 532 46.90 -44.64 -30.15
C PRO A 532 48.23 -44.74 -30.92
N ARG A 533 48.79 -43.59 -31.33
CA ARG A 533 50.19 -43.49 -31.75
C ARG A 533 50.92 -42.32 -31.07
N SER A 534 52.02 -42.71 -30.44
CA SER A 534 53.08 -41.97 -29.78
C SER A 534 54.01 -41.19 -30.73
N ARG A 535 54.60 -40.09 -30.22
CA ARG A 535 55.97 -39.57 -30.49
C ARG A 535 56.17 -38.29 -29.66
N GLU A 536 56.88 -38.29 -28.54
CA GLU A 536 58.35 -38.20 -28.31
C GLU A 536 59.05 -36.89 -28.74
N GLN A 537 59.81 -36.34 -27.76
CA GLN A 537 60.99 -35.46 -27.85
C GLN A 537 60.72 -33.95 -28.12
N THR A 538 61.31 -32.94 -27.44
CA THR A 538 62.56 -32.86 -26.66
C THR A 538 62.63 -31.57 -25.81
N SER A 539 63.36 -31.66 -24.69
CA SER A 539 64.12 -30.67 -23.87
C SER A 539 64.12 -29.18 -24.24
N THR A 540 64.08 -28.23 -23.28
CA THR A 540 65.31 -27.73 -22.59
C THR A 540 65.07 -27.18 -21.16
N ALA A 541 66.14 -27.30 -20.35
CA ALA A 541 66.37 -26.87 -18.95
C ALA A 541 66.38 -25.32 -18.78
N SER A 542 66.44 -24.68 -17.60
CA SER A 542 67.13 -25.02 -16.35
C SER A 542 66.84 -24.00 -15.22
N ALA A 543 66.86 -24.49 -13.96
CA ALA A 543 67.33 -23.86 -12.67
C ALA A 543 66.80 -22.48 -12.21
N ARG A 544 66.65 -22.10 -10.92
CA ARG A 544 66.93 -22.60 -9.55
C ARG A 544 66.16 -21.62 -8.61
N SER A 545 65.50 -22.05 -7.52
CA SER A 545 65.99 -22.00 -6.10
C SER A 545 66.30 -20.56 -5.63
N GLU A 546 65.80 -19.98 -4.52
CA GLU A 546 65.66 -20.49 -3.15
C GLU A 546 64.67 -19.68 -2.29
N ARG A 547 64.21 -20.35 -1.22
CA ARG A 547 63.56 -19.84 0.01
C ARG A 547 64.27 -18.63 0.64
N SER A 548 63.52 -17.77 1.34
CA SER A 548 63.63 -17.59 2.81
C SER A 548 62.63 -16.55 3.36
N GLU A 549 61.72 -17.02 4.21
CA GLU A 549 61.14 -16.32 5.37
C GLU A 549 62.18 -16.25 6.51
N PRO A 550 61.92 -15.69 7.71
CA PRO A 550 61.02 -14.61 8.14
C PRO A 550 61.69 -13.67 9.19
N ARG A 551 60.90 -12.76 9.80
CA ARG A 551 61.01 -12.08 11.14
C ARG A 551 60.62 -10.61 10.98
N SER A 552 60.05 -9.86 11.91
CA SER A 552 59.46 -10.03 13.24
C SER A 552 59.11 -8.61 13.72
N ARG A 553 58.01 -8.38 14.45
CA ARG A 553 58.04 -7.63 15.72
C ARG A 553 56.64 -7.50 16.36
N GLU A 554 56.60 -7.99 17.59
CA GLU A 554 55.61 -7.74 18.63
C GLU A 554 55.60 -6.27 19.08
N GLN A 555 54.47 -5.81 19.63
CA GLN A 555 54.42 -5.46 21.06
C GLN A 555 52.99 -5.43 21.60
N THR A 556 52.81 -6.23 22.64
CA THR A 556 51.78 -6.33 23.69
C THR A 556 51.54 -5.01 24.45
N SER A 557 50.34 -4.71 24.95
CA SER A 557 49.83 -5.02 26.32
C SER A 557 48.71 -4.01 26.65
N THR A 558 47.77 -4.11 27.59
CA THR A 558 47.24 -5.09 28.56
C THR A 558 45.92 -4.51 29.09
N ALA A 559 45.06 -5.36 29.65
CA ALA A 559 43.71 -5.08 30.16
C ALA A 559 43.67 -4.35 31.52
N SER A 560 42.51 -3.78 31.86
CA SER A 560 41.92 -3.91 33.22
C SER A 560 40.44 -3.53 33.25
N ALA A 561 39.68 -4.38 33.97
CA ALA A 561 38.27 -4.24 34.31
C ALA A 561 38.09 -3.46 35.62
N ARG A 562 36.92 -2.82 35.81
CA ARG A 562 36.22 -2.80 37.11
C ARG A 562 34.77 -2.36 36.99
N SER A 563 33.90 -3.12 37.65
CA SER A 563 32.50 -2.81 37.93
C SER A 563 32.42 -1.90 39.15
N GLU A 564 31.39 -1.03 39.24
CA GLU A 564 30.81 -0.64 40.52
C GLU A 564 29.34 -0.21 40.37
N ARG A 565 28.50 -0.80 41.24
CA ARG A 565 27.06 -0.56 41.45
C ARG A 565 26.83 0.80 42.11
N SER A 566 25.65 1.41 41.90
CA SER A 566 24.82 1.91 43.01
C SER A 566 23.39 2.27 42.57
N GLU A 567 22.41 1.57 43.16
CA GLU A 567 21.03 2.04 43.32
C GLU A 567 20.98 3.28 44.24
N PRO A 568 19.82 3.96 44.33
CA PRO A 568 19.15 3.86 45.63
C PRO A 568 17.61 3.79 45.59
N ARG A 569 17.12 2.88 46.45
CA ARG A 569 16.11 3.08 47.50
C ARG A 569 14.68 3.48 47.11
N SER A 570 13.84 2.45 47.15
CA SER A 570 12.47 2.44 47.65
C SER A 570 12.31 3.16 49.01
N ARG A 571 11.20 3.87 49.16
CA ARG A 571 10.61 4.22 50.47
C ARG A 571 9.09 4.11 50.38
N GLU A 572 8.57 3.11 51.05
CA GLU A 572 7.17 3.03 51.48
C GLU A 572 6.86 4.18 52.45
N GLN A 573 5.68 4.79 52.31
CA GLN A 573 4.94 5.31 53.45
C GLN A 573 3.46 4.96 53.30
N THR A 574 2.98 4.33 54.35
CA THR A 574 1.65 3.82 54.64
C THR A 574 0.70 4.93 55.10
N SER A 575 -0.56 4.79 54.67
CA SER A 575 -1.86 5.08 55.31
C SER A 575 -2.02 6.23 56.33
N THR A 576 -3.04 7.06 56.12
CA THR A 576 -4.19 7.33 57.04
C THR A 576 -5.20 8.25 56.31
N ALA A 577 -6.39 7.75 55.99
CA ALA A 577 -7.65 7.95 56.72
C ALA A 577 -8.23 9.38 56.68
N SER A 578 -9.33 9.57 55.93
CA SER A 578 -10.50 10.32 56.43
C SER A 578 -11.74 10.08 55.55
N ALA A 579 -12.77 9.54 56.22
CA ALA A 579 -14.13 9.39 55.76
C ALA A 579 -14.99 10.61 56.18
N ARG A 580 -15.99 10.95 55.36
CA ARG A 580 -17.26 11.69 55.60
C ARG A 580 -17.68 12.28 54.26
N SER A 581 -18.93 12.37 53.83
CA SER A 581 -20.29 12.17 54.36
C SER A 581 -21.18 12.25 53.10
N GLU A 582 -21.96 11.24 52.76
CA GLU A 582 -23.43 11.18 52.94
C GLU A 582 -24.26 12.42 52.54
N ARG A 583 -25.39 12.09 51.86
CA ARG A 583 -26.61 12.87 51.50
C ARG A 583 -26.54 13.65 50.17
N SER A 584 -27.54 13.63 49.29
CA SER A 584 -28.89 13.03 49.30
C SER A 584 -29.53 13.25 47.93
N GLU A 585 -30.25 12.23 47.41
CA GLU A 585 -31.27 12.39 46.36
C GLU A 585 -32.43 13.30 46.84
N PRO A 586 -33.23 13.84 45.91
CA PRO A 586 -34.64 13.50 46.03
C PRO A 586 -35.29 13.08 44.71
N ARG A 587 -36.21 12.12 44.87
CA ARG A 587 -37.19 11.65 43.90
C ARG A 587 -38.32 12.67 43.66
N SER A 588 -38.94 12.47 42.49
CA SER A 588 -40.37 12.60 42.18
C SER A 588 -40.99 13.98 41.98
N ARG A 589 -41.51 14.19 40.76
CA ARG A 589 -42.95 14.42 40.54
C ARG A 589 -43.35 14.09 39.10
N GLU A 590 -44.13 13.01 38.97
CA GLU A 590 -45.13 12.87 37.92
C GLU A 590 -46.22 13.94 38.14
N GLN A 591 -46.73 14.52 37.05
CA GLN A 591 -48.14 14.85 36.93
C GLN A 591 -48.58 14.73 35.47
N THR A 592 -49.43 13.73 35.28
CA THR A 592 -50.39 13.47 34.20
C THR A 592 -51.39 14.61 33.99
N SER A 593 -51.79 14.81 32.72
CA SER A 593 -53.14 15.22 32.29
C SER A 593 -53.13 15.37 30.75
N THR A 594 -53.70 14.43 29.97
CA THR A 594 -55.06 14.48 29.35
C THR A 594 -55.28 15.67 28.41
N ALA A 595 -55.93 15.62 27.24
CA ALA A 595 -56.57 14.58 26.41
C ALA A 595 -57.03 15.27 25.10
N SER A 596 -57.34 14.48 24.06
CA SER A 596 -58.21 14.79 22.90
C SER A 596 -57.67 15.81 21.87
N ALA A 597 -57.76 15.60 20.56
CA ALA A 597 -58.58 14.74 19.70
C ALA A 597 -57.81 14.28 18.46
#